data_AF-A0A0K9N7Y4-F1
#
_entry.id   AF-A0A0K9N7Y4-F1
#
_cell.length_a   1.000
_cell.length_b   1.000
_cell.length_c   1.000
_cell.angle_alpha   90.00
_cell.angle_beta   90.00
_cell.angle_gamma   90.00
#
_symmetry.space_group_name_H-M   'P 1'
#
loop_
_entity.id
_entity.type
_entity.pdbx_description
1 polymer ?
#
loop_
_entity_poly.entity_id
_entity_poly.type
_entity_poly.pdbx_seq_one_letter_code
_entity_poly.pdbx_strand_id
1 'polypeptide(L)'
;MDYAKESLKLHYEWKGKIEMAARAAVDNKEALSLAYTPGVAQPCLEIKEDIDKSYDLTRRWNTVAVVTDGTAVLGLGDIGPEAGMPVMEGKCVLFKAFGDVDAIPLCVRSKDVDEIVNTVALLAGSFGGVNLEDISAPRCFEIEKKLKERCDIPIFHDDQHGTAVITLAGLINALKLVGKKLEEVKIVTSGTF
;
A
#
# COMPACT_ATOMS: atom_id res chain seq x y z
N MET A 1 10.33 -28.49 2.79
CA MET A 1 9.77 -27.93 1.55
C MET A 1 10.73 -26.86 1.07
N ASP A 2 11.14 -26.90 -0.19
CA ASP A 2 11.97 -25.85 -0.77
C ASP A 2 11.06 -24.70 -1.21
N TYR A 3 10.88 -23.71 -0.34
CA TYR A 3 9.98 -22.58 -0.58
C TYR A 3 10.42 -21.73 -1.78
N ALA A 4 11.72 -21.63 -2.07
CA ALA A 4 12.20 -20.82 -3.19
C ALA A 4 11.78 -21.44 -4.52
N LYS A 5 11.98 -22.76 -4.66
CA LYS A 5 11.58 -23.49 -5.86
C LYS A 5 10.07 -23.51 -6.05
N GLU A 6 9.31 -23.77 -4.99
CA GLU A 6 7.84 -23.82 -5.10
C GLU A 6 7.24 -22.44 -5.36
N SER A 7 7.74 -21.39 -4.68
CA SER A 7 7.30 -20.01 -4.91
C SER A 7 7.54 -19.57 -6.35
N LEU A 8 8.72 -19.84 -6.91
CA LEU A 8 9.04 -19.48 -8.30
C LEU A 8 8.10 -20.19 -9.29
N LYS A 9 7.84 -21.48 -9.08
CA LYS A 9 6.90 -22.25 -9.91
C LYS A 9 5.50 -21.62 -9.88
N LEU A 10 4.98 -21.30 -8.69
CA LEU A 10 3.66 -20.69 -8.55
C LEU A 10 3.58 -19.30 -9.20
N HIS A 11 4.64 -18.49 -9.10
CA HIS A 11 4.69 -17.19 -9.78
C HIS A 11 4.66 -17.32 -11.32
N TYR A 12 5.26 -18.38 -11.90
CA TYR A 12 5.11 -18.69 -13.33
C TYR A 12 3.70 -19.15 -13.70
N GLU A 13 3.04 -19.93 -12.84
CA GLU A 13 1.69 -20.43 -13.06
C GLU A 13 0.64 -19.31 -12.96
N TRP A 14 0.72 -18.49 -11.91
CA TRP A 14 -0.23 -17.40 -11.65
C TRP A 14 -0.01 -16.19 -12.56
N LYS A 15 1.23 -15.95 -13.01
CA LYS A 15 1.62 -14.75 -13.79
C LYS A 15 1.29 -13.44 -13.07
N GLY A 16 1.56 -13.41 -11.77
CA GLY A 16 1.16 -12.34 -10.85
C GLY A 16 0.21 -12.87 -9.78
N LYS A 17 0.10 -12.21 -8.64
CA LYS A 17 -0.69 -12.70 -7.49
C LYS A 17 -2.04 -12.02 -7.31
N ILE A 18 -2.35 -11.05 -8.15
CA ILE A 18 -3.56 -10.23 -8.07
C ILE A 18 -4.24 -10.15 -9.42
N GLU A 19 -5.57 -9.96 -9.38
CA GLU A 19 -6.39 -9.72 -10.56
C GLU A 19 -7.45 -8.66 -10.23
N MET A 20 -7.96 -7.97 -11.25
CA MET A 20 -9.09 -7.06 -11.10
C MET A 20 -10.38 -7.76 -11.51
N ALA A 21 -11.39 -7.71 -10.63
CA ALA A 21 -12.71 -8.23 -10.91
C ALA A 21 -13.76 -7.11 -10.89
N ALA A 22 -14.67 -7.12 -11.88
CA ALA A 22 -15.79 -6.18 -11.92
C ALA A 22 -16.79 -6.49 -10.80
N ARG A 23 -17.22 -5.45 -10.07
CA ARG A 23 -18.28 -5.56 -9.06
C ARG A 23 -19.68 -5.34 -9.64
N ALA A 24 -19.78 -4.51 -10.67
CA ALA A 24 -21.03 -4.27 -11.37
C ALA A 24 -21.27 -5.36 -12.42
N ALA A 25 -22.51 -5.84 -12.53
CA ALA A 25 -22.90 -6.72 -13.61
C ALA A 25 -22.91 -5.95 -14.94
N VAL A 26 -22.49 -6.61 -16.01
CA VAL A 26 -22.48 -6.09 -17.39
C VAL A 26 -22.95 -7.19 -18.33
N ASP A 27 -24.13 -7.72 -18.06
CA ASP A 27 -24.70 -8.91 -18.72
C ASP A 27 -25.79 -8.58 -19.76
N ASN A 28 -26.24 -7.33 -19.82
CA ASN A 28 -27.20 -6.84 -20.79
C ASN A 28 -26.96 -5.35 -21.13
N LYS A 29 -27.75 -4.83 -22.08
CA LYS A 29 -27.63 -3.46 -22.58
C LYS A 29 -27.91 -2.42 -21.49
N GLU A 30 -28.97 -2.61 -20.70
CA GLU A 30 -29.31 -1.70 -19.61
C GLU A 30 -28.20 -1.64 -18.56
N ALA A 31 -27.68 -2.80 -18.13
CA ALA A 31 -26.59 -2.90 -17.16
C ALA A 31 -25.31 -2.20 -17.66
N LEU A 32 -24.94 -2.40 -18.93
CA LEU A 32 -23.82 -1.68 -19.55
C LEU A 32 -24.04 -0.16 -19.56
N SER A 33 -25.25 0.28 -19.91
CA SER A 33 -25.58 1.71 -19.94
C SER A 33 -25.59 2.39 -18.58
N LEU A 34 -25.80 1.63 -17.50
CA LEU A 34 -25.71 2.13 -16.12
C LEU A 34 -24.28 2.09 -15.59
N ALA A 35 -23.54 1.01 -15.85
CA ALA A 35 -22.14 0.86 -15.44
C ALA A 35 -21.19 1.81 -16.20
N TYR A 36 -21.58 2.23 -17.40
CA TYR A 36 -20.82 3.13 -18.25
C TYR A 36 -21.73 4.18 -18.90
N THR A 37 -21.53 4.50 -20.18
CA THR A 37 -22.28 5.56 -20.86
C THR A 37 -23.71 5.10 -21.21
N PRO A 38 -24.74 5.93 -20.97
CA PRO A 38 -24.68 7.31 -20.46
C PRO A 38 -24.75 7.45 -18.93
N GLY A 39 -25.07 6.39 -18.19
CA GLY A 39 -25.38 6.45 -16.75
C GLY A 39 -24.24 6.95 -15.86
N VAL A 40 -22.99 6.62 -16.19
CA VAL A 40 -21.77 7.02 -15.45
C VAL A 40 -21.61 8.55 -15.35
N ALA A 41 -22.28 9.32 -16.20
CA ALA A 41 -22.22 10.78 -16.14
C ALA A 41 -22.79 11.33 -14.83
N GLN A 42 -23.82 10.72 -14.25
CA GLN A 42 -24.43 11.23 -13.02
C GLN A 42 -23.47 11.20 -11.81
N PRO A 43 -22.85 10.07 -11.44
CA PRO A 43 -21.88 10.07 -10.34
C PRO A 43 -20.68 10.99 -10.60
N CYS A 44 -20.24 11.15 -11.86
CA CYS A 44 -19.21 12.14 -12.20
C CYS A 44 -19.63 13.58 -11.88
N LEU A 45 -20.87 13.97 -12.20
CA LEU A 45 -21.40 15.29 -11.88
C LEU A 45 -21.57 15.49 -10.38
N GLU A 46 -22.04 14.47 -9.66
CA GLU A 46 -22.14 14.53 -8.19
C GLU A 46 -20.78 14.76 -7.52
N ILE A 47 -19.73 14.05 -7.97
CA ILE A 47 -18.35 14.21 -7.46
C ILE A 47 -17.76 15.57 -7.85
N LYS A 48 -18.13 16.11 -9.01
CA LYS A 48 -17.68 17.44 -9.43
C LYS A 48 -18.21 18.54 -8.48
N GLU A 49 -19.45 18.41 -8.02
CA GLU A 49 -20.04 19.36 -7.07
C GLU A 49 -19.53 19.15 -5.64
N ASP A 50 -19.22 17.89 -5.28
CA ASP A 50 -18.66 17.52 -3.98
C ASP A 50 -17.64 16.39 -4.11
N ILE A 51 -16.35 16.73 -4.01
CA ILE A 51 -15.23 15.79 -4.20
C ILE A 51 -15.28 14.63 -3.19
N ASP A 52 -15.81 14.85 -1.98
CA ASP A 52 -15.84 13.82 -0.94
C ASP A 52 -16.81 12.69 -1.29
N LYS A 53 -17.80 12.92 -2.15
CA LYS A 53 -18.63 11.84 -2.71
C LYS A 53 -17.83 10.82 -3.51
N SER A 54 -16.57 11.09 -3.86
CA SER A 54 -15.69 10.07 -4.43
C SER A 54 -15.47 8.88 -3.49
N TYR A 55 -15.57 9.08 -2.17
CA TYR A 55 -15.55 8.00 -1.19
C TYR A 55 -16.84 7.16 -1.22
N ASP A 56 -18.00 7.77 -1.45
CA ASP A 56 -19.28 7.05 -1.48
C ASP A 56 -19.53 6.35 -2.82
N LEU A 57 -19.15 7.01 -3.93
CA LEU A 57 -19.56 6.63 -5.28
C LEU A 57 -18.50 5.84 -6.05
N THR A 58 -17.31 5.62 -5.48
CA THR A 58 -16.21 4.90 -6.15
C THR A 58 -15.57 3.88 -5.22
N ARG A 59 -14.52 3.18 -5.68
CA ARG A 59 -13.71 2.31 -4.82
C ARG A 59 -12.69 3.07 -3.98
N ARG A 60 -12.53 4.39 -4.13
CA ARG A 60 -11.55 5.22 -3.41
C ARG A 60 -11.55 4.93 -1.89
N TRP A 61 -12.72 4.76 -1.27
CA TRP A 61 -12.83 4.46 0.16
C TRP A 61 -12.14 3.18 0.64
N ASN A 62 -11.93 2.20 -0.23
CA ASN A 62 -11.35 0.90 0.14
C ASN A 62 -10.07 0.57 -0.63
N THR A 63 -9.56 1.48 -1.45
CA THR A 63 -8.40 1.22 -2.31
C THR A 63 -7.17 1.95 -1.80
N VAL A 64 -6.10 1.22 -1.51
CA VAL A 64 -4.79 1.74 -1.09
C VAL A 64 -3.76 1.58 -2.21
N ALA A 65 -2.91 2.57 -2.38
CA ALA A 65 -1.71 2.45 -3.21
C ALA A 65 -0.56 1.85 -2.39
N VAL A 66 0.03 0.74 -2.85
CA VAL A 66 1.26 0.17 -2.28
C VAL A 66 2.43 0.66 -3.13
N VAL A 67 3.17 1.65 -2.64
CA VAL A 67 4.17 2.38 -3.41
C VAL A 67 5.59 2.01 -2.98
N THR A 68 6.44 1.72 -3.94
CA THR A 68 7.88 1.49 -3.75
C THR A 68 8.68 2.05 -4.92
N ASP A 69 9.99 2.22 -4.75
CA ASP A 69 10.95 2.37 -5.85
C ASP A 69 11.89 1.15 -6.00
N GLY A 70 11.71 0.13 -5.15
CA GLY A 70 12.50 -1.10 -5.15
C GLY A 70 13.93 -0.93 -4.62
N THR A 71 14.21 0.12 -3.83
CA THR A 71 15.56 0.43 -3.34
C THR A 71 15.93 -0.29 -2.04
N ALA A 72 14.97 -0.87 -1.31
CA ALA A 72 15.21 -1.61 -0.07
C ALA A 72 14.34 -2.87 0.03
N VAL A 73 14.25 -3.66 -1.04
CA VAL A 73 13.36 -4.83 -1.09
C VAL A 73 13.87 -5.93 -0.16
N LEU A 74 13.18 -6.13 0.97
CA LEU A 74 13.54 -7.14 1.96
C LEU A 74 15.02 -7.01 2.40
N GLY A 75 15.78 -8.11 2.36
CA GLY A 75 17.23 -8.14 2.56
C GLY A 75 18.05 -8.08 1.27
N LEU A 76 17.41 -7.82 0.13
CA LEU A 76 18.06 -7.84 -1.20
C LEU A 76 18.64 -6.48 -1.59
N GLY A 77 18.21 -5.41 -0.92
CA GLY A 77 18.65 -4.05 -1.18
C GLY A 77 18.01 -3.47 -2.44
N ASP A 78 18.79 -2.68 -3.17
CA ASP A 78 18.34 -1.96 -4.36
C ASP A 78 18.38 -2.87 -5.59
N ILE A 79 17.22 -3.47 -5.88
CA ILE A 79 17.02 -4.38 -7.03
C ILE A 79 16.13 -3.76 -8.11
N GLY A 80 15.61 -2.57 -7.85
CA GLY A 80 14.78 -1.80 -8.78
C GLY A 80 13.30 -2.17 -8.76
N PRO A 81 12.45 -1.33 -9.39
CA PRO A 81 11.01 -1.35 -9.22
C PRO A 81 10.35 -2.62 -9.77
N GLU A 82 10.79 -3.14 -10.92
CA GLU A 82 10.24 -4.38 -11.49
C GLU A 82 10.56 -5.60 -10.63
N ALA A 83 11.76 -5.67 -10.08
CA ALA A 83 12.18 -6.78 -9.23
C ALA A 83 11.49 -6.73 -7.86
N GLY A 84 11.07 -5.54 -7.41
CA GLY A 84 10.22 -5.35 -6.22
C GLY A 84 8.75 -5.69 -6.43
N MET A 85 8.25 -5.72 -7.67
CA MET A 85 6.83 -5.95 -7.99
C MET A 85 6.24 -7.22 -7.33
N PRO A 86 6.92 -8.39 -7.33
CA PRO A 86 6.41 -9.56 -6.63
C PRO A 86 6.19 -9.32 -5.13
N VAL A 87 7.01 -8.52 -4.46
CA VAL A 87 6.81 -8.18 -3.04
C VAL A 87 5.59 -7.28 -2.89
N MET A 88 5.44 -6.28 -3.74
CA MET A 88 4.31 -5.35 -3.71
C MET A 88 2.96 -6.04 -3.98
N GLU A 89 2.89 -6.94 -4.96
CA GLU A 89 1.72 -7.78 -5.16
C GLU A 89 1.44 -8.66 -3.93
N GLY A 90 2.49 -9.15 -3.28
CA GLY A 90 2.38 -9.90 -2.03
C GLY A 90 1.72 -9.08 -0.93
N LYS A 91 2.18 -7.84 -0.73
CA LYS A 91 1.57 -6.88 0.20
C LYS A 91 0.10 -6.62 -0.15
N CYS A 92 -0.24 -6.48 -1.43
CA CYS A 92 -1.63 -6.33 -1.88
C CYS A 92 -2.50 -7.54 -1.53
N VAL A 93 -1.99 -8.77 -1.68
CA VAL A 93 -2.68 -9.98 -1.24
C VAL A 93 -2.96 -9.95 0.27
N LEU A 94 -2.01 -9.47 1.09
CA LEU A 94 -2.19 -9.37 2.54
C LEU A 94 -3.25 -8.32 2.92
N PHE A 95 -3.22 -7.14 2.29
CA PHE A 95 -4.27 -6.12 2.45
C PHE A 95 -5.66 -6.71 2.18
N LYS A 96 -5.79 -7.47 1.09
CA LYS A 96 -7.07 -8.08 0.73
C LYS A 96 -7.46 -9.22 1.67
N ALA A 97 -6.57 -10.15 1.94
CA ALA A 97 -6.87 -11.36 2.69
C ALA A 97 -7.14 -11.11 4.17
N PHE A 98 -6.45 -10.14 4.79
CA PHE A 98 -6.56 -9.88 6.23
C PHE A 98 -7.34 -8.62 6.58
N GLY A 99 -7.39 -7.63 5.69
CA GLY A 99 -8.07 -6.36 5.92
C GLY A 99 -9.32 -6.13 5.06
N ASP A 100 -9.60 -7.00 4.08
CA ASP A 100 -10.57 -6.73 3.00
C ASP A 100 -10.34 -5.38 2.30
N VAL A 101 -9.09 -4.91 2.28
CA VAL A 101 -8.67 -3.67 1.62
C VAL A 101 -8.24 -4.00 0.19
N ASP A 102 -8.78 -3.29 -0.79
CA ASP A 102 -8.28 -3.40 -2.16
C ASP A 102 -6.95 -2.64 -2.23
N ALA A 103 -5.94 -3.21 -2.89
CA ALA A 103 -4.61 -2.63 -2.95
C ALA A 103 -4.03 -2.73 -4.36
N ILE A 104 -3.36 -1.68 -4.80
CA ILE A 104 -2.74 -1.60 -6.13
C ILE A 104 -1.24 -1.36 -5.96
N PRO A 105 -0.37 -2.22 -6.51
CA PRO A 105 1.07 -2.04 -6.45
C PRO A 105 1.52 -0.99 -7.47
N LEU A 106 2.27 0.01 -7.01
CA LEU A 106 2.82 1.09 -7.83
C LEU A 106 4.34 1.20 -7.61
N CYS A 107 5.10 0.48 -8.43
CA CYS A 107 6.57 0.57 -8.43
C CYS A 107 7.04 1.75 -9.30
N VAL A 108 7.55 2.81 -8.68
CA VAL A 108 7.99 4.04 -9.35
C VAL A 108 9.40 3.89 -9.89
N ARG A 109 9.59 4.18 -11.19
CA ARG A 109 10.91 4.16 -11.87
C ARG A 109 11.71 5.44 -11.63
N SER A 110 11.81 5.87 -10.39
CA SER A 110 12.65 6.99 -9.99
C SER A 110 13.22 6.75 -8.60
N LYS A 111 14.41 7.29 -8.37
CA LYS A 111 15.07 7.34 -7.05
C LYS A 111 15.09 8.77 -6.51
N ASP A 112 14.64 9.74 -7.30
CA ASP A 112 14.54 11.13 -6.87
C ASP A 112 13.33 11.30 -5.94
N VAL A 113 13.57 11.94 -4.79
CA VAL A 113 12.55 12.12 -3.76
C VAL A 113 11.38 12.94 -4.29
N ASP A 114 11.66 14.04 -5.00
CA ASP A 114 10.62 14.95 -5.45
C ASP A 114 9.80 14.36 -6.60
N GLU A 115 10.42 13.57 -7.48
CA GLU A 115 9.72 12.80 -8.51
C GLU A 115 8.77 11.75 -7.92
N ILE A 116 9.22 10.99 -6.91
CA ILE A 116 8.37 10.00 -6.22
C ILE A 116 7.20 10.72 -5.54
N VAL A 117 7.50 11.75 -4.74
CA VAL A 117 6.46 12.51 -4.01
C VAL A 117 5.46 13.11 -4.99
N ASN A 118 5.93 13.70 -6.10
CA ASN A 118 5.05 14.28 -7.10
C ASN A 118 4.19 13.24 -7.80
N THR A 119 4.76 12.09 -8.15
CA THR A 119 4.04 10.98 -8.78
C THR A 119 2.90 10.51 -7.88
N VAL A 120 3.18 10.25 -6.60
CA VAL A 120 2.17 9.78 -5.65
C VAL A 120 1.12 10.86 -5.38
N ALA A 121 1.53 12.11 -5.16
CA ALA A 121 0.61 13.21 -4.87
C ALA A 121 -0.38 13.45 -6.02
N LEU A 122 0.06 13.33 -7.29
CA LEU A 122 -0.82 13.47 -8.45
C LEU A 122 -1.83 12.31 -8.58
N LEU A 123 -1.53 11.15 -8.01
CA LEU A 123 -2.39 9.97 -8.05
C LEU A 123 -3.33 9.87 -6.83
N ALA A 124 -3.13 10.69 -5.79
CA ALA A 124 -3.82 10.58 -4.50
C ALA A 124 -5.36 10.56 -4.60
N GLY A 125 -5.95 11.29 -5.57
CA GLY A 125 -7.40 11.29 -5.79
C GLY A 125 -8.00 9.92 -6.18
N SER A 126 -7.17 8.94 -6.55
CA SER A 126 -7.62 7.58 -6.89
C SER A 126 -7.68 6.63 -5.67
N PHE A 127 -7.11 7.04 -4.54
CA PHE A 127 -6.89 6.17 -3.38
C PHE A 127 -7.48 6.77 -2.10
N GLY A 128 -7.79 5.89 -1.14
CA GLY A 128 -8.18 6.25 0.22
C GLY A 128 -6.99 6.26 1.18
N GLY A 129 -5.82 5.81 0.74
CA GLY A 129 -4.58 5.85 1.49
C GLY A 129 -3.38 5.39 0.66
N VAL A 130 -2.17 5.68 1.17
CA VAL A 130 -0.90 5.24 0.58
C VAL A 130 -0.10 4.47 1.62
N ASN A 131 0.33 3.28 1.24
CA ASN A 131 1.30 2.46 1.96
C ASN A 131 2.65 2.54 1.23
N LEU A 132 3.63 3.22 1.83
CA LEU A 132 5.02 3.22 1.37
C LEU A 132 5.71 1.94 1.85
N GLU A 133 6.47 1.32 0.97
CA GLU A 133 7.06 -0.01 1.18
C GLU A 133 8.46 -0.10 0.54
N ASP A 134 9.41 -0.72 1.24
CA ASP A 134 10.73 -1.09 0.68
C ASP A 134 11.49 0.09 0.03
N ILE A 135 11.41 1.28 0.62
CA ILE A 135 12.16 2.48 0.20
C ILE A 135 13.35 2.69 1.14
N SER A 136 14.54 2.86 0.58
CA SER A 136 15.78 3.00 1.36
C SER A 136 15.83 4.26 2.23
N ALA A 137 16.39 4.10 3.44
CA ALA A 137 16.79 5.21 4.29
C ALA A 137 18.01 5.94 3.68
N PRO A 138 18.16 7.27 3.90
CA PRO A 138 17.25 8.14 4.67
C PRO A 138 16.09 8.72 3.83
N ARG A 139 16.01 8.44 2.52
CA ARG A 139 15.01 9.06 1.63
C ARG A 139 13.58 8.74 2.02
N CYS A 140 13.33 7.53 2.53
CA CYS A 140 12.00 7.12 2.96
C CYS A 140 11.37 8.09 3.98
N PHE A 141 12.16 8.68 4.88
CA PHE A 141 11.70 9.67 5.85
C PHE A 141 11.25 10.97 5.17
N GLU A 142 12.03 11.46 4.21
CA GLU A 142 11.73 12.69 3.49
C GLU A 142 10.51 12.52 2.57
N ILE A 143 10.43 11.39 1.86
CA ILE A 143 9.29 11.03 1.01
C ILE A 143 8.00 10.98 1.84
N GLU A 144 8.01 10.25 2.96
CA GLU A 144 6.84 10.14 3.82
C GLU A 144 6.41 11.49 4.38
N LYS A 145 7.36 12.29 4.89
CA LYS A 145 7.07 13.62 5.41
C LYS A 145 6.44 14.52 4.35
N LYS A 146 7.06 14.63 3.16
CA LYS A 146 6.57 15.46 2.06
C LYS A 146 5.20 14.99 1.57
N LEU A 147 4.94 13.69 1.55
CA LEU A 147 3.62 13.16 1.19
C LEU A 147 2.55 13.47 2.21
N LYS A 148 2.85 13.34 3.52
CA LYS A 148 1.93 13.76 4.60
C LYS A 148 1.62 15.26 4.54
N GLU A 149 2.55 16.09 4.07
CA GLU A 149 2.34 17.53 3.89
C GLU A 149 1.53 17.87 2.62
N ARG A 150 1.65 17.06 1.55
CA ARG A 150 1.05 17.34 0.24
C ARG A 150 -0.29 16.65 -0.02
N CYS A 151 -0.55 15.50 0.61
CA CYS A 151 -1.74 14.69 0.32
C CYS A 151 -2.84 14.92 1.37
N ASP A 152 -4.09 14.82 0.91
CA ASP A 152 -5.32 14.86 1.71
C ASP A 152 -5.73 13.49 2.26
N ILE A 153 -4.95 12.45 1.97
CA ILE A 153 -5.18 11.05 2.38
C ILE A 153 -4.09 10.54 3.32
N PRO A 154 -4.38 9.53 4.16
CA PRO A 154 -3.38 8.92 5.04
C PRO A 154 -2.19 8.35 4.27
N ILE A 155 -0.99 8.69 4.74
CA ILE A 155 0.28 8.14 4.26
C ILE A 155 0.93 7.37 5.40
N PHE A 156 1.29 6.12 5.15
CA PHE A 156 1.89 5.22 6.14
C PHE A 156 3.07 4.49 5.52
N HIS A 157 4.21 4.47 6.22
CA HIS A 157 5.35 3.63 5.84
C HIS A 157 5.39 2.36 6.68
N ASP A 158 5.18 1.19 6.08
CA ASP A 158 5.03 -0.07 6.81
C ASP A 158 6.32 -0.49 7.50
N ASP A 159 7.46 -0.43 6.80
CA ASP A 159 8.76 -0.84 7.36
C ASP A 159 9.17 -0.03 8.60
N GLN A 160 8.70 1.22 8.71
CA GLN A 160 8.94 2.08 9.86
C GLN A 160 7.88 1.86 10.94
N HIS A 161 6.65 2.27 10.65
CA HIS A 161 5.58 2.36 11.64
C HIS A 161 4.92 1.00 11.90
N GLY A 162 4.74 0.17 10.87
CA GLY A 162 4.20 -1.19 11.01
C GLY A 162 5.10 -2.06 11.88
N THR A 163 6.41 -2.05 11.58
CA THR A 163 7.43 -2.71 12.39
C THR A 163 7.43 -2.21 13.84
N ALA A 164 7.34 -0.89 14.05
CA ALA A 164 7.30 -0.32 15.40
C ALA A 164 6.05 -0.76 16.19
N VAL A 165 4.88 -0.76 15.55
CA VAL A 165 3.60 -1.17 16.19
C VAL A 165 3.66 -2.62 16.65
N ILE A 166 4.07 -3.55 15.78
CA ILE A 166 4.12 -4.97 16.15
C ILE A 166 5.24 -5.27 17.17
N THR A 167 6.37 -4.57 17.07
CA THR A 167 7.47 -4.68 18.06
C THR A 167 7.02 -4.22 19.44
N LEU A 168 6.32 -3.09 19.52
CA LEU A 168 5.79 -2.57 20.77
C LEU A 168 4.71 -3.51 21.35
N ALA A 169 3.81 -4.05 20.52
CA ALA A 169 2.83 -5.04 20.96
C ALA A 169 3.50 -6.29 21.55
N GLY A 170 4.54 -6.80 20.90
CA GLY A 170 5.36 -7.90 21.42
C GLY A 170 6.02 -7.57 22.76
N LEU A 171 6.63 -6.39 22.88
CA LEU A 171 7.25 -5.91 24.12
C LEU A 171 6.22 -5.80 25.26
N ILE A 172 5.05 -5.21 25.01
CA ILE A 172 3.98 -5.09 26.02
C ILE A 172 3.58 -6.48 26.55
N ASN A 173 3.43 -7.47 25.67
CA ASN A 173 3.10 -8.83 26.09
C ASN A 173 4.24 -9.51 26.85
N ALA A 174 5.49 -9.30 26.44
CA ALA A 174 6.66 -9.81 27.16
C ALA A 174 6.76 -9.23 28.57
N LEU A 175 6.52 -7.91 28.72
CA LEU A 175 6.52 -7.22 30.01
C LEU A 175 5.45 -7.75 30.97
N LYS A 176 4.24 -8.02 30.45
CA LYS A 176 3.16 -8.67 31.21
C LYS A 176 3.59 -10.05 31.71
N LEU A 177 4.23 -10.85 30.86
CA LEU A 177 4.68 -12.20 31.20
C LEU A 177 5.73 -12.23 32.32
N VAL A 178 6.65 -11.26 32.32
CA VAL A 178 7.70 -11.16 33.34
C VAL A 178 7.35 -10.25 34.53
N GLY A 179 6.13 -9.69 34.55
CA GLY A 179 5.64 -8.83 35.64
C GLY A 179 6.38 -7.50 35.80
N LYS A 180 6.89 -6.92 34.70
CA LYS A 180 7.62 -5.63 34.72
C LYS A 180 6.83 -4.53 34.04
N LYS A 181 7.05 -3.27 34.43
CA LYS A 181 6.48 -2.10 33.75
C LYS A 181 7.45 -1.53 32.71
N LEU A 182 6.91 -0.86 31.70
CA LEU A 182 7.71 -0.31 30.60
C LEU A 182 8.68 0.79 31.09
N GLU A 183 8.23 1.61 32.03
CA GLU A 183 9.01 2.69 32.65
C GLU A 183 10.12 2.19 33.61
N GLU A 184 10.12 0.90 33.95
CA GLU A 184 11.09 0.29 34.87
C GLU A 184 12.19 -0.52 34.16
N VAL A 185 12.07 -0.73 32.84
CA VAL A 185 13.03 -1.50 32.05
C VAL A 185 14.01 -0.62 31.30
N LYS A 186 15.20 -1.17 31.06
CA LYS A 186 16.18 -0.58 30.13
C LYS A 186 16.03 -1.26 28.78
N ILE A 187 15.75 -0.46 27.75
CA ILE A 187 15.62 -0.94 26.38
C ILE A 187 16.90 -0.58 25.63
N VAL A 188 17.46 -1.55 24.91
CA VAL A 188 18.59 -1.36 24.02
C VAL A 188 18.12 -1.63 22.60
N THR A 189 18.30 -0.65 21.72
CA THR A 189 18.04 -0.77 20.27
C THR A 189 19.37 -0.88 19.54
N SER A 190 19.53 -1.90 18.70
CA SER A 190 20.72 -2.11 17.87
C SER A 190 20.30 -2.14 16.41
N GLY A 191 20.87 -1.22 15.62
CA GLY A 191 20.38 -0.83 14.31
C GLY A 191 19.98 0.65 14.34
N THR A 192 20.72 1.48 13.62
CA THR A 192 20.44 2.90 13.39
C THR A 192 20.31 3.12 11.89
N PHE A 193 19.21 3.74 11.47
CA PHE A 193 18.89 3.96 10.05
C PHE A 193 19.79 5.01 9.40
#